data_AF-A0A7U2ERX2-F1
#
_entry.id   AF-A0A7U2ERX2-F1
#
_cell.length_a   1.000
_cell.length_b   1.000
_cell.length_c   1.000
_cell.angle_alpha   90.00
_cell.angle_beta   90.00
_cell.angle_gamma   90.00
#
_symmetry.space_group_name_H-M   'P 1'
#
loop_
_entity.id
_entity.type
_entity.pdbx_description
1 polymer ?
#
loop_
_entity_poly.entity_id
_entity_poly.type
_entity_poly.pdbx_seq_one_letter_code
_entity_poly.pdbx_strand_id
1 'polypeptide(L)'
;MPKTFQDAIVTTKEFGIEFIWIDSLCIIQDSPSDWEYEAARMASVYSGATCTIAAVWGMNGTCGCFRDHCPTLRISIDEQRIIGTHITHRAHEMYLRPPLKSRKYLREAVLNTHAWTLQEIVLSRRIILFAEDQMYWHCTSLYESEDSLDSVTDMAGTSLDIPSLGAVARNGEQSKDMLYESWQTTMKSYSLRQLTNGGDKLAALAGITEFFGVSLPTRLWLDCGGEI
;
A
#
# COMPACT_ATOMS: atom_id res chain seq x y z
N MET A 1 5.81 -16.09 -17.50
CA MET A 1 5.38 -14.90 -16.73
C MET A 1 5.08 -15.32 -15.29
N PRO A 2 5.66 -14.67 -14.27
CA PRO A 2 5.45 -14.99 -12.86
C PRO A 2 3.96 -14.96 -12.47
N LYS A 3 3.56 -15.76 -11.47
CA LYS A 3 2.16 -15.89 -11.03
C LYS A 3 1.59 -14.57 -10.50
N THR A 4 2.39 -13.79 -9.76
CA THR A 4 2.00 -12.46 -9.27
C THR A 4 1.62 -11.52 -10.42
N PHE A 5 2.31 -11.59 -11.56
CA PHE A 5 1.99 -10.73 -12.71
C PHE A 5 0.69 -11.18 -13.37
N GLN A 6 0.46 -12.49 -13.47
CA GLN A 6 -0.79 -13.02 -14.02
C GLN A 6 -1.98 -12.60 -13.14
N ASP A 7 -1.87 -12.73 -11.83
CA ASP A 7 -2.95 -12.35 -10.90
C ASP A 7 -3.17 -10.84 -10.88
N ALA A 8 -2.10 -10.03 -11.00
CA ALA A 8 -2.22 -8.59 -11.13
C ALA A 8 -2.95 -8.21 -12.44
N ILE A 9 -2.63 -8.84 -13.57
CA ILE A 9 -3.33 -8.63 -14.85
C ILE A 9 -4.81 -9.01 -14.74
N VAL A 10 -5.13 -10.13 -14.09
CA VAL A 10 -6.52 -10.54 -13.84
C VAL A 10 -7.22 -9.47 -13.02
N THR A 11 -6.62 -9.04 -11.91
CA THR A 11 -7.17 -7.99 -11.03
C THR A 11 -7.41 -6.69 -11.79
N THR A 12 -6.46 -6.25 -12.62
CA THR A 12 -6.59 -5.05 -13.46
C THR A 12 -7.78 -5.14 -14.42
N LYS A 13 -7.97 -6.30 -15.06
CA LYS A 13 -9.10 -6.54 -15.97
C LYS A 13 -10.45 -6.55 -15.25
N GLU A 14 -10.52 -7.17 -14.07
CA GLU A 14 -11.74 -7.18 -13.25
C GLU A 14 -12.13 -5.77 -12.79
N PHE A 15 -11.15 -4.87 -12.60
CA PHE A 15 -11.42 -3.44 -12.38
C PHE A 15 -11.82 -2.66 -13.63
N GLY A 16 -11.89 -3.29 -14.80
CA GLY A 16 -12.19 -2.62 -16.06
C GLY A 16 -11.09 -1.67 -16.54
N ILE A 17 -9.85 -1.88 -16.08
CA ILE A 17 -8.68 -1.09 -16.47
C ILE A 17 -7.93 -1.83 -17.58
N GLU A 18 -7.51 -1.10 -18.61
CA GLU A 18 -6.85 -1.68 -19.79
C GLU A 18 -5.34 -1.86 -19.60
N PHE A 19 -4.71 -0.98 -18.82
CA PHE A 19 -3.25 -0.90 -18.70
C PHE A 19 -2.76 -1.24 -17.29
N ILE A 20 -1.65 -1.97 -17.24
CA ILE A 20 -0.89 -2.24 -16.02
C ILE A 20 0.57 -1.87 -16.27
N TRP A 21 1.21 -1.23 -15.29
CA TRP A 21 2.64 -0.97 -15.30
C TRP A 21 3.33 -1.93 -14.32
N ILE A 22 4.33 -2.65 -14.78
CA ILE A 22 5.18 -3.54 -13.98
C ILE A 22 6.61 -3.25 -14.38
N ASP A 23 7.44 -2.78 -13.45
CA ASP A 23 8.83 -2.36 -13.66
C ASP A 23 9.64 -3.27 -14.60
N SER A 24 9.65 -4.57 -14.31
CA SER A 24 10.38 -5.61 -15.06
C SER A 24 9.82 -5.91 -16.46
N LEU A 25 8.61 -5.43 -16.77
CA LEU A 25 8.00 -5.53 -18.10
C LEU A 25 8.02 -4.20 -18.87
N CYS A 26 8.00 -3.07 -18.15
CA CYS A 26 7.86 -1.74 -18.72
C CYS A 26 9.18 -0.98 -18.84
N ILE A 27 10.23 -1.40 -18.11
CA ILE A 27 11.58 -0.84 -18.19
C ILE A 27 12.48 -1.79 -18.97
N ILE A 28 13.26 -1.26 -19.91
CA ILE A 28 14.23 -2.03 -20.69
C ILE A 28 15.44 -2.35 -19.79
N GLN A 29 15.51 -3.59 -19.33
CA GLN A 29 16.50 -4.03 -18.32
C GLN A 29 17.96 -3.86 -18.76
N ASP A 30 18.25 -3.97 -20.07
CA ASP A 30 19.60 -3.87 -20.62
C ASP A 30 19.97 -2.44 -21.10
N SER A 31 19.19 -1.42 -20.72
CA SER A 31 19.40 -0.04 -21.14
C SER A 31 19.54 0.91 -19.94
N PRO A 32 20.76 1.34 -19.60
CA PRO A 32 20.97 2.32 -18.52
C PRO A 32 20.21 3.63 -18.74
N SER A 33 20.12 4.09 -19.99
CA SER A 33 19.38 5.32 -20.32
C SER A 33 17.88 5.18 -20.11
N ASP A 34 17.31 4.01 -20.42
CA ASP A 34 15.88 3.75 -20.19
C ASP A 34 15.60 3.59 -18.70
N TRP A 35 16.49 2.90 -17.98
CA TRP A 35 16.42 2.79 -16.53
C TRP A 35 16.47 4.17 -15.85
N GLU A 36 17.40 5.05 -16.22
CA GLU A 36 17.49 6.41 -15.66
C GLU A 36 16.21 7.22 -15.94
N TYR A 37 15.69 7.10 -17.16
CA TYR A 37 14.47 7.77 -17.58
C TYR A 37 13.24 7.30 -16.79
N GLU A 38 13.05 5.98 -16.64
CA GLU A 38 11.91 5.41 -15.94
C GLU A 38 12.04 5.54 -14.42
N ALA A 39 13.25 5.37 -13.85
CA ALA A 39 13.51 5.58 -12.43
C ALA A 39 13.16 6.99 -11.98
N ALA A 40 13.50 8.01 -12.78
CA ALA A 40 13.12 9.40 -12.52
C ALA A 40 11.59 9.62 -12.56
N ARG A 41 10.85 8.76 -13.25
CA ARG A 41 9.39 8.86 -13.42
C ARG A 41 8.59 7.97 -12.49
N MET A 42 9.20 7.01 -11.78
CA MET A 42 8.48 6.11 -10.88
C MET A 42 7.56 6.85 -9.91
N ALA A 43 8.00 7.99 -9.39
CA ALA A 43 7.18 8.83 -8.52
C ALA A 43 5.85 9.25 -9.18
N SER A 44 5.90 9.66 -10.44
CA SER A 44 4.73 10.02 -11.25
C SER A 44 3.87 8.82 -11.62
N VAL A 45 4.48 7.65 -11.83
CA VAL A 45 3.75 6.40 -12.10
C VAL A 45 2.88 6.01 -10.91
N TYR A 46 3.45 5.91 -9.70
CA TYR A 46 2.68 5.50 -8.51
C TYR A 46 1.70 6.57 -8.03
N SER A 47 2.08 7.86 -8.08
CA SER A 47 1.16 8.95 -7.69
C SER A 47 0.05 9.20 -8.72
N GLY A 48 0.29 8.85 -9.99
CA GLY A 48 -0.67 8.95 -11.09
C GLY A 48 -1.52 7.70 -11.32
N ALA A 49 -1.12 6.54 -10.77
CA ALA A 49 -1.86 5.29 -10.93
C ALA A 49 -3.29 5.37 -10.37
N THR A 50 -4.24 4.75 -11.08
CA THR A 50 -5.62 4.61 -10.58
C THR A 50 -5.65 3.82 -9.27
N CYS A 51 -4.88 2.74 -9.22
CA CYS A 51 -4.67 1.89 -8.06
C CYS A 51 -3.37 1.10 -8.21
N THR A 52 -2.64 0.93 -7.11
CA THR A 52 -1.45 0.07 -7.03
C THR A 52 -1.84 -1.28 -6.45
N ILE A 53 -1.32 -2.36 -7.02
CA ILE A 53 -1.52 -3.73 -6.53
C ILE A 53 -0.23 -4.18 -5.84
N ALA A 54 -0.32 -4.57 -4.57
CA ALA A 54 0.82 -5.06 -3.80
C ALA A 54 0.57 -6.50 -3.32
N ALA A 55 1.38 -7.44 -3.77
CA ALA A 55 1.39 -8.82 -3.26
C ALA A 55 2.31 -8.92 -2.03
N VAL A 56 1.76 -8.59 -0.87
CA VAL A 56 2.54 -8.39 0.37
C VAL A 56 3.02 -9.72 0.98
N TRP A 57 2.25 -10.78 0.86
CA TRP A 57 2.60 -12.09 1.44
C TRP A 57 3.63 -12.87 0.63
N GLY A 58 3.77 -12.54 -0.65
CA GLY A 58 4.66 -13.25 -1.55
C GLY A 58 6.12 -12.99 -1.19
N MET A 59 6.90 -14.06 -1.02
CA MET A 59 8.35 -13.95 -0.88
C MET A 59 9.02 -13.58 -2.20
N ASN A 60 8.37 -13.87 -3.32
CA ASN A 60 8.83 -13.55 -4.67
C ASN A 60 7.64 -13.56 -5.65
N GLY A 61 7.90 -13.21 -6.92
CA GLY A 61 6.87 -13.11 -7.97
C GLY A 61 6.15 -14.43 -8.35
N THR A 62 6.56 -15.58 -7.81
CA THR A 62 5.90 -16.88 -8.08
C THR A 62 4.77 -17.19 -7.10
N CYS A 63 4.66 -16.47 -5.98
CA CYS A 63 3.65 -16.72 -4.96
C CYS A 63 2.23 -16.38 -5.44
N GLY A 64 2.06 -15.35 -6.26
CA GLY A 64 0.73 -14.86 -6.67
C GLY A 64 0.14 -13.83 -5.72
N CYS A 65 -1.03 -13.32 -6.10
CA CYS A 65 -1.84 -12.41 -5.26
C CYS A 65 -2.99 -13.16 -4.60
N PHE A 66 -3.56 -14.15 -5.30
CA PHE A 66 -4.75 -14.87 -4.86
C PHE A 66 -4.41 -16.03 -3.94
N ARG A 67 -5.41 -16.45 -3.16
CA ARG A 67 -5.28 -17.59 -2.24
C ARG A 67 -6.09 -18.77 -2.71
N ASP A 68 -5.54 -19.94 -2.46
CA ASP A 68 -6.18 -21.23 -2.72
C ASP A 68 -7.19 -21.62 -1.62
N HIS A 69 -8.01 -20.66 -1.18
CA HIS A 69 -9.11 -20.78 -0.19
C HIS A 69 -8.77 -20.42 1.25
N CYS A 70 -9.50 -19.44 1.79
CA CYS A 70 -9.66 -19.29 3.23
C CYS A 70 -10.79 -20.25 3.66
N PRO A 71 -10.58 -21.15 4.65
CA PRO A 71 -11.62 -22.05 5.13
C PRO A 71 -12.69 -21.23 5.88
N THR A 72 -13.57 -20.61 5.13
CA THR A 72 -14.69 -19.85 5.65
C THR A 72 -15.84 -20.84 5.83
N LEU A 73 -16.18 -21.13 7.07
CA LEU A 73 -17.33 -21.96 7.39
C LEU A 73 -18.60 -21.12 7.18
N ARG A 74 -19.37 -21.49 6.14
CA ARG A 74 -20.70 -20.91 5.91
C ARG A 74 -21.73 -21.67 6.73
N ILE A 75 -22.42 -20.96 7.60
CA ILE A 75 -23.51 -21.46 8.44
C ILE A 75 -24.80 -20.79 7.98
N SER A 76 -25.76 -21.60 7.54
CA SER A 76 -27.12 -21.13 7.26
C SER A 76 -27.95 -21.24 8.53
N ILE A 77 -28.53 -20.12 8.97
CA ILE A 77 -29.37 -20.06 10.16
C ILE A 77 -30.80 -19.74 9.67
N ASP A 78 -31.73 -20.65 9.93
CA ASP A 78 -33.17 -20.38 9.70
C ASP A 78 -33.80 -19.91 11.01
N GLU A 79 -34.01 -18.60 11.13
CA GLU A 79 -34.70 -18.01 12.27
C GLU A 79 -36.21 -18.19 12.11
N GLN A 80 -36.80 -19.05 12.94
CA GLN A 80 -38.24 -19.19 13.03
C GLN A 80 -38.78 -18.23 14.08
N ARG A 81 -39.68 -17.32 13.67
CA ARG A 81 -40.45 -16.47 14.57
C ARG A 81 -41.92 -16.84 14.52
N ILE A 82 -42.51 -17.01 15.69
CA ILE A 82 -43.96 -17.23 15.85
C ILE A 82 -44.61 -15.88 16.13
N ILE A 83 -45.52 -15.44 15.25
CA ILE A 83 -46.31 -14.22 15.40
C ILE A 83 -47.79 -14.61 15.36
N GLY A 84 -48.43 -14.69 16.53
CA GLY A 84 -49.78 -15.21 16.66
C GLY A 84 -49.85 -16.68 16.24
N THR A 85 -50.66 -16.99 15.23
CA THR A 85 -50.79 -18.35 14.64
C THR A 85 -49.90 -18.58 13.42
N HIS A 86 -49.09 -17.60 13.01
CA HIS A 86 -48.23 -17.69 11.84
C HIS A 86 -46.78 -17.95 12.24
N ILE A 87 -46.12 -18.86 11.49
CA ILE A 87 -44.66 -19.06 11.55
C ILE A 87 -44.05 -18.29 10.38
N THR A 88 -43.13 -17.40 10.69
CA THR A 88 -42.32 -16.69 9.69
C THR A 88 -40.88 -17.19 9.76
N HIS A 89 -40.27 -17.38 8.60
CA HIS A 89 -38.88 -17.82 8.45
C HIS A 89 -38.03 -16.65 7.97
N ARG A 90 -36.85 -16.48 8.57
CA ARG A 90 -35.83 -15.57 8.09
C ARG A 90 -34.52 -16.33 7.98
N ALA A 91 -34.09 -16.57 6.74
CA ALA A 91 -32.79 -17.16 6.47
C ALA A 91 -31.69 -16.11 6.65
N HIS A 92 -30.68 -16.46 7.43
CA HIS A 92 -29.44 -15.70 7.60
C HIS A 92 -28.26 -16.56 7.17
N GLU A 93 -27.22 -15.92 6.64
CA GLU A 93 -25.96 -16.57 6.36
C GLU A 93 -24.88 -15.97 7.24
N MET A 94 -24.20 -16.82 7.99
CA MET A 94 -23.08 -16.46 8.83
C MET A 94 -21.81 -17.09 8.26
N TYR A 95 -20.77 -16.29 8.12
CA TYR A 95 -19.47 -16.74 7.63
C TYR A 95 -18.48 -16.67 8.81
N LEU A 96 -17.96 -17.82 9.22
CA LEU A 96 -16.93 -17.91 10.25
C LEU A 96 -15.57 -18.11 9.60
N ARG A 97 -14.61 -17.26 9.97
CA ARG A 97 -13.23 -17.32 9.51
C ARG A 97 -12.30 -17.51 10.72
N PRO A 98 -11.17 -18.24 10.59
CA PRO A 98 -10.14 -18.23 11.63
C PRO A 98 -9.69 -16.80 11.96
N PRO A 99 -9.21 -16.54 13.19
CA PRO A 99 -8.65 -15.25 13.56
C PRO A 99 -7.56 -14.82 12.56
N LEU A 100 -7.70 -13.61 12.04
CA LEU A 100 -6.75 -13.05 11.09
C LEU A 100 -5.53 -12.47 11.79
N LYS A 101 -4.43 -12.33 11.05
CA LYS A 101 -3.21 -11.72 11.56
C LYS A 101 -3.48 -10.23 11.74
N SER A 102 -2.93 -9.66 12.81
CA SER A 102 -2.95 -8.20 12.97
C SER A 102 -2.17 -7.52 11.85
N ARG A 103 -2.49 -6.26 11.53
CA ARG A 103 -1.75 -5.43 10.56
C ARG A 103 -0.24 -5.35 10.82
N LYS A 104 0.23 -5.66 12.03
CA LYS A 104 1.66 -5.72 12.35
C LYS A 104 2.43 -6.63 11.39
N TYR A 105 1.82 -7.72 10.93
CA TYR A 105 2.45 -8.62 9.97
C TYR A 105 2.74 -7.95 8.62
N LEU A 106 1.91 -6.99 8.19
CA LEU A 106 2.16 -6.23 6.97
C LEU A 106 3.49 -5.46 7.07
N ARG A 107 3.83 -4.90 8.23
CA ARG A 107 5.11 -4.19 8.43
C ARG A 107 6.32 -5.10 8.27
N GLU A 108 6.18 -6.36 8.67
CA GLU A 108 7.26 -7.35 8.66
C GLU A 108 7.33 -8.10 7.32
N ALA A 109 6.41 -7.83 6.40
CA ALA A 109 6.38 -8.47 5.10
C ALA A 109 7.63 -8.20 4.27
N VAL A 110 8.07 -9.20 3.52
CA VAL A 110 9.29 -9.14 2.67
C VAL A 110 9.24 -7.93 1.75
N LEU A 111 8.09 -7.66 1.13
CA LEU A 111 7.87 -6.50 0.26
C LEU A 111 8.35 -5.19 0.94
N ASN A 112 8.06 -5.03 2.23
CA ASN A 112 8.36 -3.81 2.99
C ASN A 112 9.80 -3.73 3.49
N THR A 113 10.60 -4.76 3.25
CA THR A 113 12.05 -4.72 3.49
C THR A 113 12.82 -4.11 2.33
N HIS A 114 12.24 -3.99 1.14
CA HIS A 114 12.91 -3.40 -0.02
C HIS A 114 12.76 -1.86 -0.03
N ALA A 115 13.85 -1.15 -0.33
CA ALA A 115 13.86 0.31 -0.26
C ALA A 115 12.96 0.97 -1.32
N TRP A 116 12.98 0.46 -2.56
CA TRP A 116 12.14 0.93 -3.66
C TRP A 116 10.65 0.88 -3.31
N THR A 117 10.18 -0.16 -2.61
CA THR A 117 8.76 -0.34 -2.29
C THR A 117 8.21 0.72 -1.34
N LEU A 118 9.07 1.47 -0.63
CA LEU A 118 8.60 2.58 0.20
C LEU A 118 7.93 3.63 -0.68
N GLN A 119 8.61 4.05 -1.75
CA GLN A 119 8.09 5.00 -2.73
C GLN A 119 6.78 4.53 -3.32
N GLU A 120 6.71 3.25 -3.70
CA GLU A 120 5.54 2.64 -4.31
C GLU A 120 4.31 2.77 -3.39
N ILE A 121 4.50 2.56 -2.09
CA ILE A 121 3.40 2.58 -1.13
C ILE A 121 2.99 3.99 -0.74
N VAL A 122 3.96 4.87 -0.41
CA VAL A 122 3.64 6.19 0.16
C VAL A 122 3.14 7.19 -0.89
N LEU A 123 3.55 7.02 -2.16
CA LEU A 123 3.09 7.88 -3.26
C LEU A 123 1.76 7.40 -3.86
N SER A 124 1.41 6.13 -3.70
CA SER A 124 0.15 5.59 -4.21
C SER A 124 -1.05 6.25 -3.53
N ARG A 125 -1.96 6.81 -4.34
CA ARG A 125 -3.21 7.41 -3.85
C ARG A 125 -4.21 6.35 -3.38
N ARG A 126 -4.17 5.18 -4.00
CA ARG A 126 -4.97 3.99 -3.71
C ARG A 126 -4.09 2.76 -3.89
N ILE A 127 -4.11 1.86 -2.93
CA ILE A 127 -3.36 0.62 -2.97
C ILE A 127 -4.22 -0.52 -2.42
N ILE A 128 -4.20 -1.65 -3.12
CA ILE A 128 -4.76 -2.91 -2.65
C ILE A 128 -3.60 -3.79 -2.24
N LEU A 129 -3.59 -4.20 -0.98
CA LEU A 129 -2.59 -5.08 -0.42
C LEU A 129 -3.19 -6.49 -0.33
N PHE A 130 -2.68 -7.39 -1.16
CA PHE A 130 -2.95 -8.82 -1.03
C PHE A 130 -2.02 -9.38 0.03
N ALA A 131 -2.52 -9.55 1.25
CA ALA A 131 -1.78 -10.21 2.32
C ALA A 131 -2.06 -11.73 2.34
N GLU A 132 -1.53 -12.43 3.34
CA GLU A 132 -1.64 -13.90 3.44
C GLU A 132 -3.04 -14.31 3.94
N ASP A 133 -3.70 -13.43 4.68
CA ASP A 133 -4.83 -13.73 5.55
C ASP A 133 -6.09 -12.88 5.26
N GLN A 134 -5.92 -11.64 4.75
CA GLN A 134 -6.98 -10.86 4.06
C GLN A 134 -6.45 -9.83 3.06
N MET A 135 -7.34 -9.22 2.30
CA MET A 135 -7.00 -8.04 1.51
C MET A 135 -7.12 -6.79 2.38
N TYR A 136 -6.32 -5.77 2.07
CA TYR A 136 -6.47 -4.44 2.65
C TYR A 136 -6.57 -3.40 1.55
N TRP A 137 -7.54 -2.50 1.70
CA TRP A 137 -7.66 -1.30 0.92
C TRP A 137 -7.02 -0.14 1.69
N HIS A 138 -6.22 0.65 0.99
CA HIS A 138 -5.72 1.89 1.54
C HIS A 138 -5.82 3.01 0.50
N CYS A 139 -6.35 4.15 0.92
CA CYS A 139 -6.37 5.37 0.14
C CYS A 139 -6.16 6.58 1.06
N THR A 140 -6.07 7.78 0.49
CA THR A 140 -5.81 9.01 1.25
C THR A 140 -6.83 9.34 2.37
N SER A 141 -7.97 8.66 2.45
CA SER A 141 -9.02 8.92 3.44
C SER A 141 -9.43 7.70 4.27
N LEU A 142 -9.01 6.50 3.86
CA LEU A 142 -9.54 5.28 4.42
C LEU A 142 -8.51 4.17 4.30
N TYR A 143 -8.28 3.50 5.42
CA TYR A 143 -7.69 2.19 5.49
C TYR A 143 -8.76 1.20 5.95
N GLU A 144 -8.94 0.11 5.23
CA GLU A 144 -9.93 -0.90 5.58
C GLU A 144 -9.45 -2.30 5.19
N SER A 145 -9.74 -3.27 6.05
CA SER A 145 -9.53 -4.69 5.85
C SER A 145 -10.74 -5.34 5.17
N GLU A 146 -10.53 -6.47 4.50
CA GLU A 146 -11.60 -7.25 3.85
C GLU A 146 -12.77 -7.59 4.80
N ASP A 147 -12.48 -7.80 6.09
CA ASP A 147 -13.48 -8.12 7.12
C ASP A 147 -14.04 -6.90 7.85
N SER A 148 -13.58 -5.69 7.49
CA SER A 148 -13.90 -4.41 8.14
C SER A 148 -13.59 -4.34 9.66
N LEU A 149 -12.86 -5.32 10.23
CA LEU A 149 -12.51 -5.32 11.65
C LEU A 149 -11.28 -4.45 11.95
N ASP A 150 -10.43 -4.25 10.95
CA ASP A 150 -9.32 -3.30 10.98
C ASP A 150 -9.61 -2.14 10.02
N SER A 151 -10.26 -1.09 10.53
CA SER A 151 -10.61 0.11 9.80
C SER A 151 -10.11 1.34 10.53
N VAL A 152 -9.44 2.24 9.80
CA VAL A 152 -8.93 3.51 10.31
C VAL A 152 -9.32 4.62 9.34
N THR A 153 -10.02 5.63 9.87
CA THR A 153 -10.57 6.77 9.12
C THR A 153 -9.71 8.04 9.22
N ASP A 154 -8.45 7.91 9.68
CA ASP A 154 -7.58 9.06 9.92
C ASP A 154 -6.15 8.85 9.38
N MET A 155 -5.41 9.95 9.20
CA MET A 155 -4.10 10.04 8.54
C MET A 155 -2.96 9.26 9.22
N ALA A 156 -3.18 8.78 10.44
CA ALA A 156 -2.20 8.05 11.23
C ALA A 156 -2.17 6.55 10.86
N GLY A 157 -1.71 6.28 9.65
CA GLY A 157 -1.12 4.99 9.32
C GLY A 157 -1.74 4.28 8.13
N THR A 158 -0.99 4.26 7.02
CA THR A 158 -1.03 3.15 6.05
C THR A 158 -0.89 1.79 6.77
N SER A 159 -0.98 0.68 6.03
CA SER A 159 -0.57 -0.67 6.50
C SER A 159 0.84 -0.71 7.15
N LEU A 160 1.64 0.33 6.96
CA LEU A 160 3.00 0.47 7.46
C LEU A 160 3.18 1.42 8.65
N ASP A 161 2.11 2.03 9.17
CA ASP A 161 2.17 3.19 10.08
C ASP A 161 2.94 4.38 9.47
N ILE A 162 3.03 4.45 8.14
CA ILE A 162 3.65 5.56 7.41
C ILE A 162 2.52 6.43 6.82
N PRO A 163 2.59 7.77 6.88
CA PRO A 163 1.58 8.61 6.25
C PRO A 163 1.57 8.44 4.72
N SER A 164 0.39 8.34 4.12
CA SER A 164 0.25 8.52 2.67
C SER A 164 0.58 9.96 2.33
N LEU A 165 1.50 10.21 1.38
CA LEU A 165 1.84 11.59 0.99
C LEU A 165 0.64 12.30 0.35
N GLY A 166 -0.27 11.56 -0.29
CA GLY A 166 -1.54 12.11 -0.77
C GLY A 166 -2.48 12.56 0.35
N ALA A 167 -2.51 11.85 1.48
CA ALA A 167 -3.26 12.29 2.66
C ALA A 167 -2.60 13.53 3.28
N VAL A 168 -1.27 13.54 3.35
CA VAL A 168 -0.47 14.65 3.85
C VAL A 168 -0.77 15.94 3.05
N ALA A 169 -0.76 15.87 1.72
CA ALA A 169 -1.04 17.02 0.86
C ALA A 169 -2.49 17.54 0.93
N ARG A 170 -3.47 16.64 1.14
CA ARG A 170 -4.90 17.01 1.14
C ARG A 170 -5.28 17.96 2.27
N ASN A 171 -4.55 17.95 3.38
CA ASN A 171 -4.96 18.65 4.59
C ASN A 171 -4.67 20.16 4.60
N GLY A 172 -4.12 20.74 3.52
CA GLY A 172 -4.17 22.17 3.18
C GLY A 172 -3.40 23.14 4.08
N GLU A 173 -3.47 22.95 5.40
CA GLU A 173 -2.76 23.67 6.46
C GLU A 173 -2.20 22.65 7.44
N GLN A 174 -1.25 21.83 6.98
CA GLN A 174 -0.50 21.01 7.92
C GLN A 174 0.44 21.90 8.73
N SER A 175 0.49 21.69 10.05
CA SER A 175 1.54 22.28 10.85
C SER A 175 2.89 21.79 10.33
N LYS A 176 3.92 22.64 10.42
CA LYS A 176 5.29 22.24 10.07
C LYS A 176 5.71 21.00 10.86
N ASP A 177 5.29 20.91 12.12
CA ASP A 177 5.60 19.79 13.01
C ASP A 177 5.07 18.46 12.45
N MET A 178 3.82 18.42 11.95
CA MET A 178 3.26 17.20 11.32
C MET A 178 4.01 16.80 10.05
N LEU A 179 4.45 17.76 9.23
CA LEU A 179 5.26 17.48 8.04
C LEU A 179 6.64 16.95 8.43
N TYR A 180 7.27 17.49 9.48
CA TYR A 180 8.54 17.00 10.01
C TYR A 180 8.43 15.59 10.60
N GLU A 181 7.39 15.32 11.40
CA GLU A 181 7.13 13.99 11.95
C GLU A 181 6.90 12.96 10.84
N SER A 182 6.15 13.34 9.80
CA SER A 182 5.91 12.51 8.62
C SER A 182 7.21 12.21 7.86
N TRP A 183 8.04 13.23 7.65
CA TRP A 183 9.37 13.09 7.04
C TRP A 183 10.27 12.17 7.87
N GLN A 184 10.38 12.40 9.18
CA GLN A 184 11.20 11.59 10.08
C GLN A 184 10.75 10.13 10.11
N THR A 185 9.44 9.88 10.17
CA THR A 185 8.86 8.54 10.13
C THR A 185 9.19 7.84 8.81
N THR A 186 9.04 8.55 7.70
CA THR A 186 9.35 8.02 6.35
C THR A 186 10.84 7.69 6.22
N MET A 187 11.72 8.59 6.66
CA MET A 187 13.17 8.40 6.61
C MET A 187 13.66 7.28 7.53
N LYS A 188 13.06 7.14 8.71
CA LYS A 188 13.33 6.02 9.63
C LYS A 188 12.91 4.69 9.01
N SER A 189 11.77 4.64 8.31
CA SER A 189 11.39 3.42 7.58
C SER A 189 12.37 3.14 6.44
N TYR A 190 12.74 4.16 5.66
CA TYR A 190 13.67 4.01 4.54
C TYR A 190 15.04 3.47 4.97
N SER A 191 15.59 3.99 6.06
CA SER A 191 16.93 3.61 6.53
C SER A 191 17.05 2.17 7.01
N LEU A 192 15.93 1.51 7.32
CA LEU A 192 15.87 0.11 7.74
C LEU A 192 15.68 -0.87 6.56
N ARG A 193 15.47 -0.34 5.34
CA ARG A 193 15.21 -1.15 4.15
C ARG A 193 16.50 -1.49 3.40
N GLN A 194 16.45 -2.59 2.66
CA GLN A 194 17.54 -3.16 1.89
C GLN A 194 17.44 -2.73 0.42
N LEU A 195 18.61 -2.59 -0.20
CA LEU A 195 18.77 -2.35 -1.63
C LEU A 195 19.60 -3.49 -2.21
N THR A 196 19.15 -4.03 -3.34
CA THR A 196 19.95 -4.99 -4.12
C THR A 196 21.18 -4.31 -4.71
N ASN A 197 21.02 -3.07 -5.20
CA ASN A 197 22.09 -2.22 -5.68
C ASN A 197 22.19 -0.94 -4.82
N GLY A 198 23.31 -0.76 -4.13
CA GLY A 198 23.52 0.41 -3.28
C GLY A 198 23.54 1.74 -4.04
N GLY A 199 23.82 1.73 -5.35
CA GLY A 199 23.79 2.93 -6.19
C GLY A 199 22.40 3.55 -6.33
N ASP A 200 21.35 2.74 -6.18
CA ASP A 200 19.96 3.15 -6.34
C ASP A 200 19.43 3.96 -5.14
N LYS A 201 20.23 4.12 -4.09
CA LYS A 201 19.79 4.70 -2.81
C LYS A 201 19.14 6.07 -2.94
N LEU A 202 19.62 6.92 -3.84
CA LEU A 202 19.02 8.24 -4.05
C LEU A 202 17.79 8.16 -4.95
N ALA A 203 17.85 7.32 -5.99
CA ALA A 203 16.74 7.12 -6.92
C ALA A 203 15.49 6.56 -6.20
N ALA A 204 15.67 5.57 -5.32
CA ALA A 204 14.60 4.96 -4.53
C ALA A 204 13.92 5.91 -3.53
N LEU A 205 14.53 7.07 -3.26
CA LEU A 205 14.00 8.10 -2.36
C LEU A 205 13.52 9.35 -3.11
N ALA A 206 13.86 9.50 -4.39
CA ALA A 206 13.74 10.75 -5.14
C ALA A 206 12.32 11.35 -5.10
N GLY A 207 11.29 10.54 -5.37
CA GLY A 207 9.90 11.01 -5.35
C GLY A 207 9.41 11.47 -3.98
N ILE A 208 9.90 10.84 -2.91
CA ILE A 208 9.58 11.23 -1.53
C ILE A 208 10.27 12.56 -1.21
N THR A 209 11.55 12.70 -1.55
CA THR A 209 12.29 13.96 -1.32
C THR A 209 11.72 15.13 -2.09
N GLU A 210 11.25 14.90 -3.33
CA GLU A 210 10.60 15.94 -4.13
C GLU A 210 9.31 16.43 -3.46
N PHE A 211 8.47 15.50 -3.02
CA PHE A 211 7.23 15.83 -2.30
C PHE A 211 7.48 16.70 -1.06
N PHE A 212 8.41 16.29 -0.20
CA PHE A 212 8.73 17.04 1.02
C PHE A 212 9.50 18.33 0.73
N GLY A 213 10.32 18.38 -0.33
CA GLY A 213 11.04 19.59 -0.74
C GLY A 213 10.12 20.71 -1.22
N VAL A 214 8.99 20.36 -1.84
CA VAL A 214 7.93 21.33 -2.19
C VAL A 214 7.08 21.69 -0.97
N SER A 215 6.81 20.73 -0.09
CA SER A 215 5.90 20.90 1.06
C SER A 215 6.54 21.58 2.26
N LEU A 216 7.85 21.42 2.47
CA LEU A 216 8.62 22.08 3.51
C LEU A 216 9.28 23.34 2.93
N PRO A 217 9.09 24.53 3.53
CA PRO A 217 9.73 25.74 3.03
C PRO A 217 11.26 25.59 3.01
N THR A 218 11.86 25.82 1.84
CA THR A 218 13.27 25.61 1.45
C THR A 218 14.33 26.35 2.29
N ARG A 219 13.94 27.15 3.29
CA ARG A 219 14.87 28.06 4.00
C ARG A 219 15.69 27.45 5.12
N LEU A 220 15.40 26.23 5.59
CA LEU A 220 16.00 25.74 6.84
C LEU A 220 17.22 24.83 6.68
N TRP A 221 17.54 24.32 5.49
CA TRP A 221 18.74 23.50 5.29
C TRP A 221 20.05 24.29 5.43
N LEU A 222 19.98 25.63 5.44
CA LEU A 222 21.12 26.53 5.58
C LEU A 222 21.28 27.11 6.99
N ASP A 223 20.31 26.94 7.91
CA ASP A 223 20.35 27.56 9.23
C ASP A 223 20.99 26.66 10.32
N CYS A 224 21.51 25.48 9.97
CA CYS A 224 22.41 24.73 10.86
C CYS A 224 23.86 25.27 10.86
N GLY A 225 24.12 26.38 10.16
CA GLY A 225 25.37 27.14 10.21
C GLY A 225 25.24 28.39 11.09
N GLY A 226 24.88 28.21 12.36
CA GLY A 226 24.75 29.29 13.34
C GLY A 226 25.81 29.20 14.44
N GLU A 227 26.89 29.94 14.23
CA GLU A 227 27.84 30.53 15.21
C GLU A 227 28.80 29.60 15.98
N ILE A 228 30.09 29.89 15.76
CA ILE A 228 31.28 29.47 16.53
C ILE A 228 31.35 30.32 17.81
#